data_AF-X1QN67-F1
#
_entry.id   AF-X1QN67-F1
#
_cell.length_a   1.000
_cell.length_b   1.000
_cell.length_c   1.000
_cell.angle_alpha   90.00
_cell.angle_beta   90.00
_cell.angle_gamma   90.00
#
_symmetry.space_group_name_H-M   'P 1'
#
loop_
_entity.id
_entity.type
_entity.pdbx_description
1 polymer ?
#
loop_
_entity_poly.entity_id
_entity_poly.type
_entity_poly.pdbx_seq_one_letter_code
_entity_poly.pdbx_strand_id
1 'polypeptide(L)' 'MSDKTYQVAVVCGNCDFKGKVTIPKGKLVRESLCPKCGNKTLRDALAGEVT' A
#
# COMPACT_ATOMS: atom_id res chain seq x y z
N MET A 1 7.71 -1.30 -22.69
CA MET A 1 8.35 -1.08 -21.37
C MET A 1 7.52 -1.84 -20.36
N SER A 2 8.02 -2.95 -19.83
CA SER A 2 7.22 -3.85 -19.00
C SER A 2 6.88 -3.18 -17.68
N ASP A 3 5.61 -3.06 -17.35
CA ASP A 3 5.09 -2.50 -16.10
C ASP A 3 5.74 -3.19 -14.89
N LYS A 4 6.77 -2.56 -14.34
CA LYS A 4 7.49 -3.03 -13.15
C LYS A 4 6.72 -2.64 -11.89
N THR A 5 5.42 -2.89 -11.85
CA THR A 5 4.61 -2.63 -10.65
C THR A 5 3.93 -3.92 -10.20
N TYR A 6 3.51 -3.95 -8.94
CA TYR A 6 2.64 -4.97 -8.39
C TYR A 6 1.51 -4.31 -7.61
N GLN A 7 0.33 -4.91 -7.63
CA GLN A 7 -0.78 -4.49 -6.79
C GLN A 7 -0.76 -5.30 -5.49
N VAL A 8 -0.93 -4.61 -4.37
CA VAL A 8 -0.95 -5.23 -3.04
C VAL A 8 -2.02 -4.56 -2.18
N ALA A 9 -2.72 -5.36 -1.37
CA ALA A 9 -3.67 -4.86 -0.39
C ALA A 9 -2.90 -4.29 0.81
N VAL A 10 -3.19 -3.05 1.18
CA VAL A 10 -2.49 -2.32 2.23
C VAL A 10 -3.47 -1.63 3.17
N VAL A 11 -2.97 -1.33 4.36
CA VAL A 11 -3.64 -0.53 5.39
C VAL A 11 -2.69 0.56 5.85
N CYS A 12 -3.23 1.74 6.13
CA CYS A 12 -2.47 2.84 6.71
C CYS A 12 -2.48 2.74 8.24
N GLY A 13 -1.32 2.80 8.88
CA GLY A 13 -1.23 2.84 10.33
C GLY A 13 -1.57 4.21 10.95
N ASN A 14 -1.83 5.24 10.14
CA ASN A 14 -2.10 6.61 10.61
C ASN A 14 -3.54 7.08 10.34
N CYS A 15 -4.23 6.52 9.36
CA CYS A 15 -5.62 6.86 9.03
C CYS A 15 -6.40 5.60 8.68
N ASP A 16 -7.70 5.74 8.44
CA ASP A 16 -8.63 4.67 8.09
C ASP A 16 -8.49 4.16 6.65
N PHE A 17 -7.41 4.49 5.94
CA PHE A 17 -7.20 4.00 4.58
C PHE A 17 -6.88 2.50 4.58
N LYS A 18 -7.68 1.76 3.80
CA LYS A 18 -7.51 0.34 3.52
C LYS A 18 -7.92 0.07 2.07
N GLY A 19 -7.10 -0.64 1.30
CA GLY A 19 -7.37 -0.88 -0.11
C GLY A 19 -6.16 -1.40 -0.88
N LYS A 20 -6.30 -1.59 -2.19
CA LYS A 20 -5.20 -2.01 -3.06
C LYS A 20 -4.43 -0.80 -3.59
N VAL A 21 -3.10 -0.88 -3.57
CA VAL A 21 -2.21 0.13 -4.14
C VAL A 21 -1.26 -0.50 -5.14
N THR A 22 -0.86 0.28 -6.14
CA THR A 22 0.13 -0.11 -7.14
C THR A 22 1.51 0.38 -6.69
N ILE A 23 2.45 -0.54 -6.48
CA ILE A 23 3.81 -0.23 -6.01
C ILE A 23 4.84 -0.68 -7.04
N PRO A 24 5.88 0.13 -7.31
CA PRO A 24 7.01 -0.31 -8.13
C PRO A 24 7.70 -1.56 -7.55
N LYS A 25 7.95 -2.56 -8.38
CA LYS A 25 8.79 -3.72 -8.05
C LYS A 25 10.16 -3.23 -7.61
N GLY A 26 10.64 -3.73 -6.48
CA GLY A 26 11.87 -3.29 -5.81
C GLY A 26 11.65 -2.24 -4.72
N LYS A 27 10.43 -1.71 -4.55
CA LYS A 27 10.06 -0.82 -3.46
C LYS A 27 9.20 -1.53 -2.42
N LEU A 28 9.45 -1.28 -1.14
CA LEU A 28 8.65 -1.83 -0.05
C LEU A 28 7.37 -1.01 0.18
N VAL A 29 6.31 -1.68 0.65
CA VAL A 29 5.03 -1.05 0.99
C VAL A 29 5.20 0.12 1.95
N ARG A 30 5.99 -0.09 3.01
CA ARG A 30 6.31 0.91 4.04
C ARG A 30 7.02 2.18 3.52
N GLU A 31 7.63 2.11 2.34
CA GLU A 31 8.30 3.26 1.72
C GLU A 31 7.36 4.07 0.82
N SER A 32 6.15 3.57 0.60
CA SER A 32 5.11 4.22 -0.18
C SER A 32 4.25 5.12 0.72
N LEU A 33 3.83 6.25 0.15
CA LEU A 33 2.98 7.21 0.85
C LEU A 33 1.54 6.71 0.82
N CYS A 34 0.83 6.84 1.95
CA CYS A 34 -0.60 6.61 1.98
C CYS A 34 -1.29 7.57 0.98
N PRO A 35 -2.13 7.08 0.06
CA PRO A 35 -2.81 7.94 -0.91
C PRO A 35 -3.86 8.86 -0.26
N LYS A 36 -4.29 8.55 0.98
CA LYS A 36 -5.27 9.36 1.72
C LYS A 36 -4.64 10.47 2.56
N CYS A 37 -3.57 10.18 3.30
CA CYS A 37 -2.99 11.12 4.27
C CYS A 37 -1.53 11.50 3.99
N GLY A 38 -0.88 10.91 2.99
CA GLY A 38 0.51 11.21 2.63
C GLY A 38 1.57 10.65 3.61
N ASN A 39 1.19 9.94 4.67
CA ASN A 39 2.15 9.38 5.62
C ASN A 39 2.74 8.04 5.16
N LYS A 40 4.01 7.79 5.52
CA LYS A 40 4.74 6.54 5.22
C LYS A 40 4.48 5.47 6.29
N THR A 41 3.23 5.17 6.53
CA THR A 41 2.78 4.16 7.52
C THR A 41 1.98 3.04 6.87
N LEU A 42 2.06 2.91 5.55
CA LEU A 42 1.44 1.79 4.84
C LEU A 42 2.11 0.46 5.24
N ARG A 43 1.28 -0.54 5.47
CA ARG A 43 1.68 -1.94 5.69
C ARG A 43 0.80 -2.86 4.89
N ASP A 44 1.27 -4.08 4.65
CA ASP A 44 0.46 -5.13 4.05
C ASP A 44 -0.81 -5.38 4.90
N ALA A 45 -1.92 -5.57 4.20
CA ALA A 45 -3.18 -5.95 4.81
C ALA A 45 -3.17 -7.43 5.19
N LEU A 46 -3.65 -7.72 6.40
CA LEU A 46 -3.91 -9.08 6.86
C LEU A 46 -5.19 -9.61 6.20
N ALA A 47 -5.35 -10.94 6.19
CA ALA A 47 -6.55 -11.58 5.68
C ALA A 47 -7.80 -11.04 6.39
N GLY A 48 -8.73 -10.48 5.63
CA GLY A 48 -9.97 -9.88 6.15
C GLY A 48 -9.94 -8.37 6.42
N GLU A 49 -8.78 -7.70 6.35
CA GLU A 49 -8.72 -6.23 6.53
C GLU A 49 -9.19 -5.47 5.28
N VAL A 50 -9.01 -6.05 4.10
CA VAL A 50 -9.43 -5.49 2.81
C VAL A 50 -10.34 -6.51 2.13
N THR A 51 -11.62 -6.21 2.07
CA THR A 51 -12.70 -7.00 1.45
C THR A 51 -13.01 -6.50 0.05
#